data_AF-A0A9D7S636-F1
#
_entry.id   AF-A0A9D7S636-F1
#
_cell.length_a   1.000
_cell.length_b   1.000
_cell.length_c   1.000
_cell.angle_alpha   90.00
_cell.angle_beta   90.00
_cell.angle_gamma   90.00
#
_symmetry.space_group_name_H-M   'P 1'
#
loop_
_entity.id
_entity.type
_entity.pdbx_description
1 polymer ?
#
loop_
_entity_poly.entity_id
_entity_poly.type
_entity_poly.pdbx_seq_one_letter_code
_entity_poly.pdbx_strand_id
1 'polypeptide(L)'
;MNYLSNPQSNNKRVLTFKTLLSLFIISLLSSCTTDNLNVIDDNDPISVTNISRLKIENYVNRLFIDLIGREPLKVELGPEVDTLKVRELSRDSRLDLINRLMQDTSFRIGERSYKAAFYLNLYNLAKVRCLEGVSDEEISYYMGLFLSDAMRDSMNGNWDDFYGKLNQIRKLQNVLQSQEDLYNGDISYNQIFQFMVDNHIYGIINMNTFNFIRAIYNELLFRLPTDQEYAVAFDIIEKSSPGQAFGNYCSNKTEFIHNLVESPAMHEGIVIWTFQIYLNRFPSSRELASILPEYLKHHDIREIIKQISVTDEYAGFK
;
A
#
# COMPACT_ATOMS: atom_id res chain seq x y z
N MET A 1 -39.53 -21.36 85.21
CA MET A 1 -39.17 -22.77 84.99
C MET A 1 -38.85 -22.92 83.51
N ASN A 2 -37.66 -23.44 83.21
CA ASN A 2 -36.95 -23.45 81.92
C ASN A 2 -37.80 -23.83 80.70
N TYR A 3 -37.55 -23.23 79.52
CA TYR A 3 -36.65 -23.79 78.49
C TYR A 3 -36.49 -22.87 77.26
N LEU A 4 -35.23 -22.48 77.05
CA LEU A 4 -34.46 -22.15 75.83
C LEU A 4 -35.19 -21.95 74.48
N SER A 5 -34.89 -20.82 73.82
CA SER A 5 -35.03 -20.64 72.37
C SER A 5 -33.72 -20.16 71.73
N ASN A 6 -33.26 -20.99 70.77
CA ASN A 6 -32.49 -20.77 69.54
C ASN A 6 -31.21 -19.87 69.48
N PRO A 7 -30.08 -20.40 68.96
CA PRO A 7 -28.99 -19.58 68.43
C PRO A 7 -29.22 -19.22 66.95
N GLN A 8 -28.94 -17.96 66.58
CA GLN A 8 -28.89 -17.50 65.19
C GLN A 8 -27.63 -18.02 64.47
N SER A 9 -27.82 -18.63 63.31
CA SER A 9 -26.77 -19.14 62.42
C SER A 9 -26.26 -18.07 61.44
N ASN A 10 -24.93 -18.03 61.29
CA ASN A 10 -24.16 -17.21 60.35
C ASN A 10 -24.62 -17.37 58.88
N ASN A 11 -25.00 -16.27 58.23
CA ASN A 11 -25.23 -16.20 56.78
C ASN A 11 -23.93 -15.84 56.03
N LYS A 12 -23.30 -16.83 55.39
CA LYS A 12 -22.30 -16.60 54.34
C LYS A 12 -23.03 -16.29 53.04
N ARG A 13 -22.83 -15.09 52.48
CA ARG A 13 -23.36 -14.70 51.15
C ARG A 13 -22.64 -15.53 50.08
N VAL A 14 -23.34 -16.48 49.48
CA VAL A 14 -22.88 -17.22 48.30
C VAL A 14 -23.12 -16.35 47.07
N LEU A 15 -22.02 -15.92 46.43
CA LEU A 15 -22.06 -15.22 45.16
C LEU A 15 -22.52 -16.22 44.08
N THR A 16 -23.68 -15.98 43.47
CA THR A 16 -24.27 -16.95 42.54
C THR A 16 -23.59 -16.88 41.17
N PHE A 17 -23.48 -18.01 40.48
CA PHE A 17 -22.85 -18.13 39.15
C PHE A 17 -23.35 -17.11 38.12
N LYS A 18 -24.63 -16.71 38.23
CA LYS A 18 -25.23 -15.66 37.37
C LYS A 18 -24.63 -14.27 37.60
N THR A 19 -24.26 -13.93 38.84
CA THR A 19 -23.57 -12.66 39.14
C THR A 19 -22.12 -12.65 38.65
N LEU A 20 -21.43 -13.79 38.66
CA LEU A 20 -20.09 -13.93 38.06
C LEU A 20 -20.12 -13.83 36.53
N LEU A 21 -21.12 -14.44 35.89
CA LEU A 21 -21.31 -14.39 34.43
C LEU A 21 -21.62 -12.97 33.94
N SER A 22 -22.43 -12.22 34.70
CA SER A 22 -22.77 -10.83 34.36
C SER A 22 -21.57 -9.88 34.50
N LEU A 23 -20.66 -10.13 35.45
CA LEU A 23 -19.40 -9.38 35.59
C LEU A 23 -18.41 -9.69 34.47
N PHE A 24 -18.38 -10.94 33.99
CA PHE A 24 -17.50 -11.35 32.87
C PHE A 24 -17.94 -10.74 31.52
N ILE A 25 -19.25 -10.60 31.30
CA ILE A 25 -19.79 -9.98 30.07
C ILE A 25 -19.49 -8.47 30.04
N ILE A 26 -19.50 -7.79 31.20
CA ILE A 26 -19.16 -6.36 31.28
C ILE A 26 -17.66 -6.12 31.02
N SER A 27 -16.77 -7.05 31.41
CA SER A 27 -15.34 -6.93 31.10
C SER A 27 -14.99 -7.10 29.61
N LEU A 28 -15.85 -7.75 28.81
CA LEU A 28 -15.63 -7.93 27.37
C LEU A 28 -15.96 -6.68 26.55
N LEU A 29 -16.69 -5.71 27.11
CA LEU A 29 -17.04 -4.46 26.43
C LEU A 29 -16.02 -3.33 26.64
N SER A 30 -14.98 -3.56 27.45
CA SER A 30 -13.89 -2.58 27.68
C SER A 30 -12.64 -2.82 26.84
N SER A 31 -12.65 -3.78 25.91
CA SER A 31 -11.55 -3.95 24.93
C SER A 31 -11.73 -2.99 23.75
N CYS A 32 -11.80 -1.69 24.04
CA CYS A 32 -11.58 -0.66 23.04
C CYS A 32 -10.06 -0.53 22.92
N THR A 33 -9.44 -1.19 21.94
CA THR A 33 -8.08 -0.86 21.56
C THR A 33 -8.14 0.53 20.95
N THR A 34 -7.65 1.54 21.67
CA THR A 34 -7.23 2.75 20.97
C THR A 34 -6.18 2.30 19.97
N ASP A 35 -6.47 2.44 18.68
CA ASP A 35 -5.46 2.34 17.64
C ASP A 35 -4.41 3.39 18.00
N ASN A 36 -3.33 2.94 18.66
CA ASN A 36 -2.16 3.75 18.87
C ASN A 36 -1.56 3.89 17.48
N LEU A 37 -1.95 4.94 16.76
CA LEU A 37 -1.14 5.45 15.67
C LEU A 37 0.27 5.56 16.25
N ASN A 38 1.18 4.69 15.82
CA ASN A 38 2.57 4.75 16.23
C ASN A 38 3.08 6.15 15.87
N VAL A 39 3.16 7.00 16.87
CA VAL A 39 3.55 8.39 16.71
C VAL A 39 5.03 8.38 16.38
N ILE A 40 5.42 9.04 15.29
CA ILE A 40 6.81 9.42 15.10
C ILE A 40 7.06 10.53 16.14
N ASP A 41 7.58 10.14 17.31
CA ASP A 41 8.01 11.07 18.36
C ASP A 41 9.12 11.99 17.79
N ASP A 42 9.01 13.30 18.03
CA ASP A 42 9.71 14.47 17.39
C ASP A 42 8.97 15.22 16.26
N ASN A 43 7.63 15.16 16.18
CA ASN A 43 6.84 16.09 15.36
C ASN A 43 5.77 16.81 16.19
N ASP A 44 6.20 17.47 17.26
CA ASP A 44 5.33 18.42 17.97
C ASP A 44 5.01 19.59 17.04
N PRO A 45 3.72 19.93 16.85
CA PRO A 45 3.32 21.03 15.98
C PRO A 45 3.97 22.33 16.47
N ILE A 46 4.74 22.99 15.59
CA ILE A 46 5.23 24.34 15.86
C ILE A 46 4.01 25.24 16.12
N SER A 47 4.10 26.12 17.11
CA SER A 47 3.03 27.10 17.40
C SER A 47 2.57 27.75 16.09
N VAL A 48 1.30 27.52 15.75
CA VAL A 48 0.66 27.90 14.48
C VAL A 48 0.48 29.41 14.29
N THR A 49 1.05 30.21 15.21
CA THR A 49 0.85 31.66 15.30
C THR A 49 1.45 32.44 14.13
N ASN A 50 2.17 31.84 13.19
CA ASN A 50 2.78 32.54 12.05
C ASN A 50 2.79 31.78 10.70
N ILE A 51 1.97 30.75 10.50
CA ILE A 51 1.91 30.05 9.20
C ILE A 51 1.10 30.90 8.20
N SER A 52 1.75 31.37 7.14
CA SER A 52 1.10 32.17 6.09
C SER A 52 0.03 31.35 5.34
N ARG A 53 -1.02 32.01 4.84
CA ARG A 53 -2.03 31.36 3.98
C ARG A 53 -1.40 30.66 2.78
N LEU A 54 -0.38 31.26 2.18
CA LEU A 54 0.36 30.68 1.05
C LEU A 54 1.01 29.34 1.40
N LYS A 55 1.59 29.20 2.61
CA LYS A 55 2.13 27.91 3.07
C LYS A 55 1.02 26.85 3.18
N ILE A 56 -0.17 27.21 3.66
CA ILE A 56 -1.32 26.31 3.76
C ILE A 56 -1.83 25.92 2.36
N GLU A 57 -1.93 26.87 1.43
CA GLU A 57 -2.29 26.62 0.03
C GLU A 57 -1.31 25.65 -0.64
N ASN A 58 0.00 25.84 -0.44
CA ASN A 58 1.01 24.92 -0.94
C ASN A 58 0.87 23.52 -0.36
N TYR A 59 0.57 23.39 0.95
CA TYR A 59 0.30 22.10 1.57
C TYR A 59 -0.93 21.40 0.97
N VAL A 60 -2.04 22.12 0.79
CA VAL A 60 -3.25 21.57 0.16
C VAL A 60 -2.99 21.18 -1.29
N ASN A 61 -2.33 22.03 -2.08
CA ASN A 61 -1.95 21.72 -3.45
C ASN A 61 -1.11 20.44 -3.53
N ARG A 62 -0.11 20.34 -2.66
CA ARG A 62 0.77 19.17 -2.59
C ARG A 62 -0.01 17.90 -2.25
N LEU A 63 -0.91 17.94 -1.26
CA LEU A 63 -1.76 16.79 -0.92
C LEU A 63 -2.61 16.34 -2.12
N PHE A 64 -3.21 17.26 -2.85
CA PHE A 64 -4.01 16.91 -4.03
C PHE A 64 -3.15 16.29 -5.12
N ILE A 65 -1.98 16.87 -5.43
CA ILE A 65 -1.08 16.33 -6.44
C ILE A 65 -0.57 14.95 -6.03
N ASP A 66 0.01 14.83 -4.84
CA ASP A 66 0.67 13.61 -4.39
C ASP A 66 -0.33 12.48 -4.15
N LEU A 67 -1.56 12.77 -3.69
CA LEU A 67 -2.55 11.73 -3.38
C LEU A 67 -3.43 11.38 -4.58
N ILE A 68 -3.98 12.37 -5.28
CA ILE A 68 -4.97 12.12 -6.35
C ILE A 68 -4.46 12.45 -7.75
N GLY A 69 -3.21 12.91 -7.90
CA GLY A 69 -2.55 13.07 -9.20
C GLY A 69 -2.89 14.36 -9.95
N ARG A 70 -3.47 15.37 -9.29
CA ARG A 70 -3.79 16.67 -9.90
C ARG A 70 -3.84 17.82 -8.90
N GLU A 71 -3.82 19.06 -9.40
CA GLU A 71 -4.07 20.24 -8.58
C GLU A 71 -5.53 20.32 -8.10
N PRO A 72 -5.81 20.93 -6.94
CA PRO A 72 -7.17 21.20 -6.50
C PRO A 72 -7.83 22.24 -7.41
N LEU A 73 -9.12 22.06 -7.66
CA LEU A 73 -9.93 23.07 -8.33
C LEU A 73 -10.05 24.30 -7.43
N LYS A 74 -10.30 25.48 -8.01
CA LYS A 74 -10.53 26.72 -7.23
C LYS A 74 -11.64 26.58 -6.19
N VAL A 75 -12.67 25.79 -6.50
CA VAL A 75 -13.80 25.48 -5.60
C VAL A 75 -13.44 24.49 -4.48
N GLU A 76 -12.34 23.75 -4.63
CA GLU A 76 -11.82 22.81 -3.62
C GLU A 76 -10.79 23.53 -2.74
N LEU A 77 -9.83 24.26 -3.32
CA LEU A 77 -8.70 24.84 -2.59
C LEU A 77 -9.11 25.81 -1.47
N GLY A 78 -9.97 26.79 -1.78
CA GLY A 78 -10.35 27.83 -0.82
C GLY A 78 -10.98 27.27 0.46
N PRO A 79 -12.04 26.45 0.35
CA PRO A 79 -12.68 25.82 1.51
C PRO A 79 -11.76 24.93 2.35
N GLU A 80 -10.85 24.17 1.72
CA GLU A 80 -9.91 23.33 2.45
C GLU A 80 -8.90 24.16 3.26
N VAL A 81 -8.37 25.22 2.65
CA VAL A 81 -7.45 26.16 3.32
C VAL A 81 -8.15 26.86 4.50
N ASP A 82 -9.39 27.30 4.31
CA ASP A 82 -10.15 27.97 5.37
C ASP A 82 -10.47 27.00 6.52
N THR A 83 -10.82 25.76 6.21
CA THR A 83 -11.08 24.70 7.21
C THR A 83 -9.83 24.40 8.05
N LEU A 84 -8.69 24.22 7.39
CA LEU A 84 -7.41 23.99 8.07
C LEU A 84 -7.02 25.18 8.94
N LYS A 85 -7.24 26.41 8.47
CA LYS A 85 -6.92 27.63 9.22
C LYS A 85 -7.81 27.80 10.46
N VAL A 86 -9.12 27.59 10.32
CA VAL A 86 -10.08 27.67 11.43
C VAL A 86 -9.78 26.61 12.50
N ARG A 87 -9.32 25.43 12.09
CA ARG A 87 -8.93 24.33 12.98
C ARG A 87 -7.46 24.36 13.37
N GLU A 88 -6.81 25.52 13.22
CA GLU A 88 -5.44 25.76 13.69
C GLU A 88 -4.44 24.71 13.19
N LEU A 89 -4.60 24.22 11.96
CA LEU A 89 -3.72 23.20 11.34
C LEU A 89 -3.49 21.97 12.22
N SER A 90 -4.44 21.66 13.10
CA SER A 90 -4.34 20.55 14.03
C SER A 90 -4.11 19.25 13.27
N ARG A 91 -3.42 18.30 13.90
CA ARG A 91 -3.17 16.98 13.32
C ARG A 91 -4.47 16.34 12.81
N ASP A 92 -5.54 16.44 13.60
CA ASP A 92 -6.86 15.92 13.25
C ASP A 92 -7.44 16.59 12.00
N SER A 93 -7.32 17.92 11.89
CA SER A 93 -7.82 18.64 10.71
C SER A 93 -7.09 18.24 9.42
N ARG A 94 -5.78 17.98 9.51
CA ARG A 94 -4.96 17.49 8.40
C ARG A 94 -5.34 16.05 8.03
N LEU A 95 -5.49 15.18 9.02
CA LEU A 95 -5.94 13.80 8.80
C LEU A 95 -7.33 13.74 8.17
N ASP A 96 -8.25 14.64 8.54
CA ASP A 96 -9.58 14.69 7.94
C ASP A 96 -9.53 15.01 6.45
N LEU A 97 -8.66 15.93 6.01
CA LEU A 97 -8.44 16.21 4.58
C LEU A 97 -7.80 15.01 3.88
N ILE A 98 -6.72 14.46 4.44
CA ILE A 98 -6.00 13.31 3.87
C ILE A 98 -6.95 12.11 3.69
N ASN A 99 -7.73 11.79 4.73
CA ASN A 99 -8.71 10.71 4.69
C ASN A 99 -9.78 10.94 3.62
N ARG A 100 -10.25 12.18 3.46
CA ARG A 100 -11.23 12.52 2.43
C ARG A 100 -10.67 12.29 1.02
N LEU A 101 -9.43 12.71 0.76
CA LEU A 101 -8.78 12.49 -0.53
C LEU A 101 -8.56 11.00 -0.84
N MET A 102 -8.33 10.17 0.18
CA MET A 102 -8.11 8.73 -0.01
C MET A 102 -9.41 7.91 -0.08
N GLN A 103 -10.49 8.36 0.54
CA GLN A 103 -11.66 7.50 0.84
C GLN A 103 -13.00 8.05 0.35
N ASP A 104 -13.12 9.33 0.00
CA ASP A 104 -14.39 9.90 -0.47
C ASP A 104 -14.84 9.23 -1.77
N THR A 105 -16.07 8.71 -1.76
CA THR A 105 -16.70 8.03 -2.89
C THR A 105 -17.73 8.90 -3.61
N SER A 106 -17.90 10.15 -3.17
CA SER A 106 -18.83 11.10 -3.78
C SER A 106 -18.48 11.31 -5.26
N PHE A 107 -19.52 11.31 -6.10
CA PHE A 107 -19.35 11.40 -7.55
C PHE A 107 -18.69 12.72 -7.97
N ARG A 108 -17.66 12.63 -8.80
CA ARG A 108 -16.97 13.77 -9.42
C ARG A 108 -16.84 13.56 -10.93
N ILE A 109 -17.19 14.59 -11.68
CA ILE A 109 -17.08 14.59 -13.15
C ILE A 109 -15.62 14.44 -13.54
N GLY A 110 -15.31 13.46 -14.39
CA GLY A 110 -13.95 13.20 -14.90
C GLY A 110 -13.12 12.25 -14.04
N GLU A 111 -13.47 12.03 -12.77
CA GLU A 111 -12.63 11.26 -11.84
C GLU A 111 -13.35 10.09 -11.16
N ARG A 112 -14.68 10.02 -11.31
CA ARG A 112 -15.59 9.16 -10.54
C ARG A 112 -15.66 9.56 -9.07
N SER A 113 -14.56 9.60 -8.34
CA SER A 113 -14.47 10.04 -6.93
C SER A 113 -13.02 10.30 -6.52
N TYR A 114 -12.78 10.92 -5.36
CA TYR A 114 -11.42 11.06 -4.85
C TYR A 114 -10.77 9.71 -4.57
N LYS A 115 -11.52 8.74 -4.00
CA LYS A 115 -11.04 7.37 -3.84
C LYS A 115 -10.56 6.79 -5.18
N ALA A 116 -11.34 6.93 -6.25
CA ALA A 116 -10.96 6.42 -7.56
C ALA A 116 -9.70 7.10 -8.10
N ALA A 117 -9.59 8.42 -7.96
CA ALA A 117 -8.40 9.18 -8.36
C ALA A 117 -7.16 8.79 -7.55
N PHE A 118 -7.30 8.56 -6.25
CA PHE A 118 -6.23 8.08 -5.37
C PHE A 118 -5.65 6.74 -5.83
N TYR A 119 -6.51 5.76 -6.09
CA TYR A 119 -6.06 4.44 -6.56
C TYR A 119 -5.52 4.47 -7.99
N LEU A 120 -6.06 5.32 -8.87
CA LEU A 120 -5.48 5.57 -10.19
C LEU A 120 -4.05 6.15 -10.07
N ASN A 121 -3.85 7.11 -9.18
CA ASN A 121 -2.54 7.70 -8.94
C ASN A 121 -1.54 6.66 -8.38
N LEU A 122 -1.95 5.83 -7.42
CA LEU A 122 -1.14 4.72 -6.93
C LEU A 122 -0.74 3.73 -8.04
N TYR A 123 -1.67 3.36 -8.92
CA TYR A 123 -1.38 2.53 -10.09
C TYR A 123 -0.35 3.19 -11.03
N ASN A 124 -0.53 4.48 -11.31
CA ASN A 124 0.39 5.24 -12.16
C ASN A 124 1.79 5.36 -11.54
N LEU A 125 1.90 5.56 -10.23
CA LEU A 125 3.19 5.58 -9.53
C LEU A 125 3.93 4.24 -9.64
N ALA A 126 3.22 3.12 -9.58
CA ALA A 126 3.80 1.79 -9.80
C ALA A 126 4.27 1.61 -11.26
N LYS A 127 3.49 2.09 -12.25
CA LYS A 127 3.91 2.10 -13.66
C LYS A 127 5.12 3.00 -13.91
N VAL A 128 5.19 4.18 -13.30
CA VAL A 128 6.36 5.06 -13.41
C VAL A 128 7.61 4.35 -12.89
N ARG A 129 7.49 3.61 -11.79
CA ARG A 129 8.61 2.91 -11.17
C ARG A 129 9.15 1.76 -12.01
N CYS A 130 8.27 0.92 -12.57
CA CYS A 130 8.68 -0.33 -13.21
C CYS A 130 8.56 -0.32 -14.74
N LEU A 131 7.67 0.50 -15.29
CA LEU A 131 7.29 0.48 -16.71
C LEU A 131 7.53 1.83 -17.40
N GLU A 132 8.42 2.66 -16.86
CA GLU A 132 8.75 3.99 -17.41
C GLU A 132 7.53 4.90 -17.66
N GLY A 133 6.43 4.67 -16.91
CA GLY A 133 5.21 5.46 -17.01
C GLY A 133 4.36 5.15 -18.24
N VAL A 134 4.46 3.94 -18.79
CA VAL A 134 3.71 3.51 -19.98
C VAL A 134 2.19 3.78 -19.88
N SER A 135 1.60 4.18 -21.00
CA SER A 135 0.15 4.42 -21.12
C SER A 135 -0.64 3.11 -21.21
N ASP A 136 -1.91 3.13 -20.80
CA ASP A 136 -2.78 1.95 -20.91
C ASP A 136 -3.12 1.63 -22.39
N GLU A 137 -3.09 2.66 -23.24
CA GLU A 137 -3.21 2.54 -24.69
C GLU A 137 -2.02 1.76 -25.29
N GLU A 138 -0.81 2.02 -24.81
CA GLU A 138 0.38 1.30 -25.27
C GLU A 138 0.39 -0.17 -24.77
N ILE A 139 -0.04 -0.42 -23.53
CA ILE A 139 -0.25 -1.79 -23.04
C ILE A 139 -1.26 -2.53 -23.95
N SER A 140 -2.38 -1.86 -24.28
CA SER A 140 -3.42 -2.40 -25.16
C SER A 140 -2.90 -2.63 -26.59
N TYR A 141 -2.00 -1.78 -27.07
CA TYR A 141 -1.34 -1.94 -28.38
C TYR A 141 -0.52 -3.24 -28.43
N TYR A 142 0.32 -3.51 -27.43
CA TYR A 142 1.07 -4.77 -27.37
C TYR A 142 0.16 -6.00 -27.27
N MET A 143 -0.94 -5.90 -26.53
CA MET A 143 -1.95 -6.96 -26.51
C MET A 143 -2.53 -7.24 -27.91
N GLY A 144 -2.82 -6.19 -28.69
CA GLY A 144 -3.29 -6.31 -30.06
C GLY A 144 -2.26 -6.99 -30.99
N LEU A 145 -0.97 -6.65 -30.84
CA LEU A 145 0.10 -7.30 -31.61
C LEU A 145 0.18 -8.80 -31.29
N PHE A 146 0.19 -9.17 -30.01
CA PHE A 146 0.22 -10.58 -29.62
C PHE A 146 -1.00 -11.34 -30.10
N LEU A 147 -2.18 -10.72 -30.11
CA LEU A 147 -3.39 -11.36 -30.60
C LEU A 147 -3.32 -11.66 -32.10
N SER A 148 -2.88 -10.68 -32.90
CA SER A 148 -2.68 -10.87 -34.35
C SER A 148 -1.66 -11.98 -34.63
N ASP A 149 -0.56 -11.99 -33.89
CA ASP A 149 0.49 -12.99 -34.04
C ASP A 149 0.05 -14.39 -33.58
N ALA A 150 -0.79 -14.49 -32.55
CA ALA A 150 -1.37 -15.76 -32.10
C ALA A 150 -2.32 -16.32 -33.16
N MET A 151 -3.18 -15.49 -33.76
CA MET A 151 -4.06 -15.93 -34.86
C MET A 151 -3.27 -16.53 -36.03
N ARG A 152 -2.14 -15.91 -36.40
CA ARG A 152 -1.24 -16.43 -37.44
C ARG A 152 -0.66 -17.79 -37.07
N ASP A 153 -0.21 -17.98 -35.84
CA ASP A 153 0.35 -19.27 -35.38
C ASP A 153 -0.68 -20.39 -35.41
N SER A 154 -1.92 -20.10 -34.98
CA SER A 154 -3.04 -21.04 -35.01
C SER A 154 -3.33 -21.50 -36.44
N MET A 155 -3.34 -20.58 -37.42
CA MET A 155 -3.51 -20.92 -38.84
C MET A 155 -2.38 -21.79 -39.40
N ASN A 156 -1.16 -21.64 -38.87
CA ASN A 156 0.02 -22.40 -39.26
C ASN A 156 0.22 -23.71 -38.47
N GLY A 157 -0.62 -23.97 -37.46
CA GLY A 157 -0.51 -25.14 -36.57
C GLY A 157 0.57 -25.04 -35.49
N ASN A 158 1.12 -23.85 -35.24
CA ASN A 158 2.16 -23.60 -34.23
C ASN A 158 1.54 -23.36 -32.84
N TRP A 159 1.02 -24.41 -32.21
CA TRP A 159 0.24 -24.27 -30.97
C TRP A 159 1.04 -23.81 -29.75
N ASP A 160 2.32 -24.17 -29.65
CA ASP A 160 3.17 -23.75 -28.52
C ASP A 160 3.36 -22.21 -28.50
N ASP A 161 3.67 -21.61 -29.64
CA ASP A 161 3.81 -20.16 -29.78
C ASP A 161 2.46 -19.44 -29.57
N PHE A 162 1.37 -20.05 -30.06
CA PHE A 162 0.01 -19.55 -29.82
C PHE A 162 -0.29 -19.41 -28.32
N TYR A 163 -0.07 -20.47 -27.54
CA TYR A 163 -0.30 -20.43 -26.09
C TYR A 163 0.70 -19.51 -25.36
N GLY A 164 1.94 -19.43 -25.84
CA GLY A 164 2.93 -18.47 -25.35
C GLY A 164 2.45 -17.03 -25.48
N LYS A 165 1.86 -16.65 -26.63
CA LYS A 165 1.31 -15.32 -26.88
C LYS A 165 0.05 -15.02 -26.07
N LEU A 166 -0.85 -16.00 -25.91
CA LEU A 166 -2.00 -15.85 -25.01
C LEU A 166 -1.57 -15.60 -23.56
N ASN A 167 -0.49 -16.23 -23.11
CA ASN A 167 0.07 -15.98 -21.79
C ASN A 167 0.62 -14.53 -21.66
N GLN A 168 1.24 -13.98 -22.70
CA GLN A 168 1.68 -12.57 -22.70
C GLN A 168 0.50 -11.60 -22.65
N ILE A 169 -0.58 -11.88 -23.39
CA ILE A 169 -1.81 -11.09 -23.33
C ILE A 169 -2.37 -11.08 -21.91
N ARG A 170 -2.46 -12.26 -21.26
CA ARG A 170 -2.94 -12.37 -19.88
C ARG A 170 -2.09 -11.53 -18.91
N LYS A 171 -0.76 -11.55 -19.06
CA LYS A 171 0.15 -10.76 -18.21
C LYS A 171 -0.09 -9.25 -18.37
N LEU A 172 -0.28 -8.77 -19.59
CA LEU A 172 -0.59 -7.36 -19.86
C LEU A 172 -2.00 -6.98 -19.36
N GLN A 173 -2.98 -7.89 -19.49
CA GLN A 173 -4.32 -7.71 -18.92
C GLN A 173 -4.28 -7.58 -17.40
N ASN A 174 -3.47 -8.39 -16.73
CA ASN A 174 -3.30 -8.29 -15.28
C ASN A 174 -2.75 -6.92 -14.85
N VAL A 175 -1.88 -6.29 -15.65
CA VAL A 175 -1.43 -4.91 -15.38
C VAL A 175 -2.63 -3.96 -15.40
N LEU A 176 -3.42 -3.96 -16.46
CA LEU A 176 -4.59 -3.07 -16.57
C LEU A 176 -5.63 -3.32 -15.48
N GLN A 177 -5.92 -4.60 -15.19
CA GLN A 177 -6.92 -4.99 -14.19
C GLN A 177 -6.48 -4.64 -12.76
N SER A 178 -5.16 -4.62 -12.49
CA SER A 178 -4.64 -4.40 -11.15
C SER A 178 -5.04 -3.06 -10.52
N GLN A 179 -5.38 -2.04 -11.33
CA GLN A 179 -5.92 -0.77 -10.82
C GLN A 179 -7.27 -0.99 -10.12
N GLU A 180 -8.17 -1.75 -10.74
CA GLU A 180 -9.49 -2.02 -10.19
C GLU A 180 -9.40 -2.96 -8.99
N ASP A 181 -8.56 -4.00 -9.07
CA ASP A 181 -8.31 -4.93 -7.97
C ASP A 181 -7.78 -4.17 -6.73
N LEU A 182 -6.88 -3.21 -6.93
CA LEU A 182 -6.37 -2.36 -5.84
C LEU A 182 -7.47 -1.45 -5.27
N TYR A 183 -8.33 -0.86 -6.12
CA TYR A 183 -9.44 -0.01 -5.69
C TYR A 183 -10.50 -0.77 -4.86
N ASN A 184 -10.77 -2.02 -5.24
CA ASN A 184 -11.68 -2.92 -4.56
C ASN A 184 -11.08 -3.52 -3.28
N GLY A 185 -9.76 -3.51 -3.16
CA GLY A 185 -9.03 -4.12 -2.05
C GLY A 185 -8.82 -5.62 -2.20
N ASP A 186 -8.89 -6.13 -3.44
CA ASP A 186 -8.64 -7.53 -3.79
C ASP A 186 -7.13 -7.85 -3.73
N ILE A 187 -6.29 -6.84 -3.96
CA ILE A 187 -4.84 -6.90 -3.79
C ILE A 187 -4.35 -5.77 -2.90
N SER A 188 -3.28 -6.03 -2.15
CA SER A 188 -2.52 -5.00 -1.46
C SER A 188 -1.58 -4.26 -2.41
N TYR A 189 -1.05 -3.13 -1.97
CA TYR A 189 -0.21 -2.33 -2.86
C TYR A 189 1.15 -2.96 -3.18
N ASN A 190 1.71 -3.80 -2.32
CA ASN A 190 2.91 -4.58 -2.67
C ASN A 190 2.62 -5.59 -3.78
N GLN A 191 1.42 -6.17 -3.82
CA GLN A 191 1.04 -7.19 -4.80
C GLN A 191 0.91 -6.64 -6.22
N ILE A 192 0.60 -5.34 -6.38
CA ILE A 192 0.54 -4.72 -7.70
C ILE A 192 1.87 -4.89 -8.46
N PHE A 193 3.00 -4.87 -7.75
CA PHE A 193 4.33 -4.98 -8.33
C PHE A 193 4.57 -6.34 -8.98
N GLN A 194 3.85 -7.39 -8.58
CA GLN A 194 3.91 -8.69 -9.26
C GLN A 194 3.55 -8.54 -10.73
N PHE A 195 2.50 -7.78 -11.03
CA PHE A 195 2.03 -7.56 -12.40
C PHE A 195 2.94 -6.57 -13.14
N MET A 196 3.44 -5.55 -12.44
CA MET A 196 4.33 -4.54 -13.03
C MET A 196 5.66 -5.11 -13.49
N VAL A 197 6.19 -6.15 -12.84
CA VAL A 197 7.48 -6.77 -13.21
C VAL A 197 7.33 -8.08 -13.99
N ASP A 198 6.16 -8.73 -13.96
CA ASP A 198 5.88 -9.94 -14.73
C ASP A 198 5.04 -9.67 -16.00
N ASN A 199 5.56 -8.85 -16.91
CA ASN A 199 4.94 -8.61 -18.21
C ASN A 199 5.97 -8.36 -19.32
N HIS A 200 5.48 -8.30 -20.55
CA HIS A 200 6.31 -8.13 -21.75
C HIS A 200 7.10 -6.82 -21.76
N ILE A 201 6.48 -5.70 -21.35
CA ILE A 201 7.08 -4.37 -21.39
C ILE A 201 8.27 -4.30 -20.42
N TYR A 202 8.09 -4.81 -19.20
CA TYR A 202 9.19 -4.92 -18.23
C TYR A 202 10.35 -5.78 -18.77
N GLY A 203 10.02 -6.80 -19.56
CA GLY A 203 10.99 -7.65 -20.26
C GLY A 203 11.77 -6.91 -21.35
N ILE A 204 11.13 -6.01 -22.10
CA ILE A 204 11.82 -5.15 -23.09
C ILE A 204 12.79 -4.20 -22.39
N ILE A 205 12.34 -3.51 -21.34
CA ILE A 205 13.13 -2.53 -20.59
C ILE A 205 14.41 -3.18 -20.06
N ASN A 206 14.28 -4.38 -19.47
CA ASN A 206 15.41 -5.06 -18.85
C ASN A 206 16.20 -5.96 -19.80
N MET A 207 15.66 -6.32 -20.97
CA MET A 207 16.28 -7.07 -22.08
C MET A 207 16.76 -8.51 -21.80
N ASN A 208 17.29 -8.80 -20.61
CA ASN A 208 17.82 -10.12 -20.26
C ASN A 208 17.64 -10.43 -18.76
N THR A 209 17.82 -11.70 -18.40
CA THR A 209 17.64 -12.18 -17.03
C THR A 209 18.60 -11.55 -16.03
N PHE A 210 19.84 -11.25 -16.42
CA PHE A 210 20.81 -10.58 -15.54
C PHE A 210 20.32 -9.18 -15.12
N ASN A 211 19.92 -8.38 -16.10
CA ASN A 211 19.38 -7.04 -15.89
C ASN A 211 18.06 -7.10 -15.13
N PHE A 212 17.16 -8.02 -15.49
CA PHE A 212 15.88 -8.22 -14.80
C PHE A 212 16.08 -8.46 -13.29
N ILE A 213 16.97 -9.38 -12.91
CA ILE A 213 17.24 -9.68 -11.49
C ILE A 213 17.80 -8.44 -10.78
N ARG A 214 18.74 -7.72 -11.41
CA ARG A 214 19.28 -6.50 -10.80
C ARG A 214 18.23 -5.41 -10.65
N ALA A 215 17.37 -5.24 -11.66
CA ALA A 215 16.31 -4.25 -11.68
C ALA A 215 15.28 -4.50 -10.58
N ILE A 216 14.73 -5.71 -10.46
CA ILE A 216 13.73 -6.01 -9.43
C ILE A 216 14.30 -5.87 -8.00
N TYR A 217 15.57 -6.23 -7.77
CA TYR A 217 16.20 -6.02 -6.46
C TYR A 217 16.37 -4.53 -6.16
N ASN A 218 16.83 -3.75 -7.14
CA ASN A 218 17.04 -2.32 -6.95
C ASN A 218 15.72 -1.55 -6.81
N GLU A 219 14.78 -1.82 -7.71
CA GLU A 219 13.46 -1.16 -7.77
C GLU A 219 12.54 -1.64 -6.65
N LEU A 220 12.56 -2.89 -6.22
CA LEU A 220 11.61 -3.34 -5.21
C LEU A 220 12.21 -3.37 -3.80
N LEU A 221 13.52 -3.64 -3.68
CA LEU A 221 14.19 -3.87 -2.39
C LEU A 221 15.24 -2.81 -2.05
N PHE A 222 15.46 -1.81 -2.92
CA PHE A 222 16.44 -0.72 -2.71
C PHE A 222 17.88 -1.20 -2.46
N ARG A 223 18.25 -2.35 -3.02
CA ARG A 223 19.60 -2.91 -2.95
C ARG A 223 19.92 -3.76 -4.17
N LEU A 224 21.18 -4.15 -4.31
CA LEU A 224 21.56 -5.18 -5.29
C LEU A 224 21.44 -6.59 -4.67
N PRO A 225 21.23 -7.63 -5.50
CA PRO A 225 21.31 -9.01 -5.03
C PRO A 225 22.73 -9.34 -4.60
N THR A 226 22.88 -10.20 -3.59
CA THR A 226 24.16 -10.87 -3.32
C THR A 226 24.47 -11.91 -4.40
N ASP A 227 25.72 -12.35 -4.51
CA ASP A 227 26.11 -13.36 -5.50
C ASP A 227 25.30 -14.67 -5.38
N GLN A 228 25.00 -15.08 -4.14
CA GLN A 228 24.20 -16.27 -3.87
C GLN A 228 22.74 -16.07 -4.28
N GLU A 229 22.13 -14.94 -3.93
CA GLU A 229 20.76 -14.61 -4.35
C GLU A 229 20.65 -14.53 -5.87
N TYR A 230 21.63 -13.91 -6.53
CA TYR A 230 21.69 -13.81 -7.98
C TYR A 230 21.76 -15.20 -8.64
N ALA A 231 22.66 -16.07 -8.17
CA ALA A 231 22.83 -17.40 -8.73
C ALA A 231 21.53 -18.22 -8.64
N VAL A 232 20.88 -18.19 -7.47
CA VAL A 232 19.60 -18.88 -7.25
C VAL A 232 18.49 -18.29 -8.11
N ALA A 233 18.36 -16.96 -8.15
CA ALA A 233 17.36 -16.29 -8.97
C ALA A 233 17.55 -16.59 -10.47
N PHE A 234 18.80 -16.61 -10.95
CA PHE A 234 19.12 -16.91 -12.34
C PHE A 234 18.71 -18.32 -12.73
N ASP A 235 19.02 -19.33 -11.91
CA ASP A 235 18.65 -20.71 -12.18
C ASP A 235 17.13 -20.92 -12.17
N ILE A 236 16.40 -20.25 -11.27
CA ILE A 236 14.93 -20.34 -11.21
C ILE A 236 14.30 -19.66 -12.43
N ILE A 237 14.76 -18.46 -12.80
CA ILE A 237 14.13 -17.64 -13.84
C ILE A 237 14.49 -18.13 -15.24
N GLU A 238 15.78 -18.39 -15.50
CA GLU A 238 16.27 -18.75 -16.84
C GLU A 238 16.08 -20.23 -17.13
N LYS A 239 16.36 -21.10 -16.15
CA LYS A 239 16.39 -22.56 -16.36
C LYS A 239 15.16 -23.28 -15.82
N SER A 240 14.21 -22.56 -15.21
CA SER A 240 13.06 -23.14 -14.51
C SER A 240 13.48 -24.25 -13.52
N SER A 241 14.64 -24.05 -12.87
CA SER A 241 15.18 -25.00 -11.91
C SER A 241 14.62 -24.73 -10.51
N PRO A 242 14.18 -25.76 -9.77
CA PRO A 242 13.70 -25.57 -8.40
C PRO A 242 14.78 -24.99 -7.48
N GLY A 243 14.40 -24.02 -6.66
CA GLY A 243 15.26 -23.40 -5.66
C GLY A 243 14.47 -22.75 -4.53
N GLN A 244 15.18 -22.21 -3.55
CA GLN A 244 14.59 -21.47 -2.44
C GLN A 244 14.95 -19.99 -2.54
N ALA A 245 13.94 -19.13 -2.62
CA ALA A 245 14.10 -17.67 -2.65
C ALA A 245 13.13 -17.03 -1.66
N PHE A 246 13.61 -16.02 -0.92
CA PHE A 246 12.81 -15.30 0.08
C PHE A 246 12.15 -16.22 1.14
N GLY A 247 12.81 -17.34 1.47
CA GLY A 247 12.32 -18.32 2.44
C GLY A 247 11.38 -19.38 1.87
N ASN A 248 10.89 -19.23 0.64
CA ASN A 248 9.92 -20.12 0.01
C ASN A 248 10.52 -20.89 -1.18
N TYR A 249 9.98 -22.07 -1.45
CA TYR A 249 10.33 -22.81 -2.67
C TYR A 249 9.67 -22.18 -3.89
N CYS A 250 10.41 -22.13 -5.00
CA CYS A 250 9.89 -21.72 -6.30
C CYS A 250 10.66 -22.44 -7.42
N SER A 251 10.01 -22.58 -8.56
CA SER A 251 10.49 -23.36 -9.71
C SER A 251 10.44 -22.59 -11.03
N ASN A 252 9.83 -21.41 -11.04
CA ASN A 252 9.69 -20.58 -12.22
C ASN A 252 9.69 -19.09 -11.86
N LYS A 253 9.80 -18.25 -12.89
CA LYS A 253 9.83 -16.79 -12.76
C LYS A 253 8.63 -16.22 -12.01
N THR A 254 7.41 -16.69 -12.28
CA THR A 254 6.19 -16.14 -11.67
C THR A 254 6.14 -16.46 -10.17
N GLU A 255 6.48 -17.69 -9.77
CA GLU A 255 6.60 -18.06 -8.36
C GLU A 255 7.71 -17.28 -7.65
N PHE A 256 8.86 -17.07 -8.30
CA PHE A 256 9.94 -16.26 -7.76
C PHE A 256 9.48 -14.82 -7.46
N ILE A 257 8.80 -14.19 -8.42
CA ILE A 257 8.28 -12.82 -8.26
C ILE A 257 7.23 -12.78 -7.17
N HIS A 258 6.31 -13.75 -7.11
CA HIS A 258 5.33 -13.85 -6.05
C HIS A 258 6.00 -13.92 -4.67
N ASN A 259 6.98 -14.80 -4.50
CA ASN A 259 7.74 -14.92 -3.26
C ASN A 259 8.49 -13.64 -2.90
N LEU A 260 8.99 -12.90 -3.90
CA LEU A 260 9.64 -11.60 -3.69
C LEU A 260 8.65 -10.57 -3.15
N VAL A 261 7.49 -10.39 -3.79
CA VAL A 261 6.54 -9.33 -3.42
C VAL A 261 5.85 -9.56 -2.07
N GLU A 262 5.81 -10.81 -1.61
CA GLU A 262 5.31 -11.20 -0.27
C GLU A 262 6.43 -11.27 0.77
N SER A 263 7.67 -10.93 0.40
CA SER A 263 8.80 -11.03 1.33
C SER A 263 8.84 -9.88 2.33
N PRO A 264 9.41 -10.08 3.54
CA PRO A 264 9.69 -8.99 4.47
C PRO A 264 10.52 -7.85 3.87
N ALA A 265 11.45 -8.19 2.97
CA ALA A 265 12.27 -7.21 2.26
C ALA A 265 11.44 -6.31 1.34
N MET A 266 10.41 -6.86 0.68
CA MET A 266 9.48 -6.07 -0.12
C MET A 266 8.64 -5.14 0.77
N HIS A 267 8.18 -5.63 1.92
CA HIS A 267 7.39 -4.79 2.83
C HIS A 267 8.19 -3.59 3.35
N GLU A 268 9.47 -3.78 3.68
CA GLU A 268 10.40 -2.68 3.96
C GLU A 268 10.59 -1.78 2.73
N GLY A 269 10.72 -2.36 1.54
CA GLY A 269 10.78 -1.64 0.27
C GLY A 269 9.58 -0.70 0.04
N ILE A 270 8.36 -1.12 0.37
CA ILE A 270 7.17 -0.26 0.29
C ILE A 270 7.27 0.94 1.23
N VAL A 271 7.72 0.73 2.47
CA VAL A 271 7.90 1.84 3.41
C VAL A 271 8.94 2.81 2.85
N ILE A 272 10.11 2.32 2.44
CA ILE A 272 11.18 3.15 1.86
C ILE A 272 10.67 3.93 0.65
N TRP A 273 9.97 3.27 -0.26
CA TRP A 273 9.44 3.90 -1.45
C TRP A 273 8.41 4.99 -1.13
N THR A 274 7.54 4.76 -0.15
CA THR A 274 6.58 5.78 0.28
C THR A 274 7.32 7.02 0.81
N PHE A 275 8.39 6.86 1.59
CA PHE A 275 9.24 7.99 2.00
C PHE A 275 9.90 8.71 0.81
N GLN A 276 10.36 7.98 -0.21
CA GLN A 276 10.94 8.57 -1.40
C GLN A 276 9.92 9.39 -2.20
N ILE A 277 8.70 8.90 -2.36
CA ILE A 277 7.64 9.62 -3.08
C ILE A 277 7.19 10.87 -2.32
N TYR A 278 6.90 10.73 -1.03
CA TYR A 278 6.24 11.80 -0.27
C TYR A 278 7.21 12.73 0.48
N LEU A 279 8.46 12.32 0.74
CA LEU A 279 9.46 13.17 1.43
C LEU A 279 10.77 13.32 0.65
N ASN A 280 10.95 12.63 -0.47
CA ASN A 280 12.19 12.66 -1.27
C ASN A 280 13.45 12.33 -0.44
N ARG A 281 13.33 11.37 0.49
CA ARG A 281 14.44 10.85 1.29
C ARG A 281 14.17 9.41 1.73
N PHE A 282 15.19 8.76 2.29
CA PHE A 282 15.03 7.48 2.97
C PHE A 282 14.45 7.67 4.38
N PRO A 283 13.69 6.69 4.90
CA PRO A 283 13.28 6.69 6.30
C PRO A 283 14.52 6.50 7.20
N SER A 284 14.48 7.10 8.39
CA SER A 284 15.42 6.79 9.46
C SER A 284 15.12 5.42 10.07
N SER A 285 16.08 4.82 10.76
CA SER A 285 15.88 3.53 11.44
C SER A 285 14.74 3.55 12.46
N ARG A 286 14.49 4.71 13.10
CA ARG A 286 13.37 4.88 14.05
C ARG A 286 12.03 4.90 13.33
N GLU A 287 11.91 5.67 12.26
CA GLU A 287 10.67 5.73 11.45
C GLU A 287 10.34 4.35 10.87
N LEU A 288 11.34 3.66 10.34
CA LEU A 288 11.15 2.31 9.80
C LEU A 288 10.70 1.32 10.89
N ALA A 289 11.35 1.33 12.05
CA ALA A 289 10.98 0.46 13.18
C ALA A 289 9.58 0.75 13.75
N SER A 290 9.09 1.98 13.58
CA SER A 290 7.75 2.40 14.03
C SER A 290 6.65 2.00 13.04
N ILE A 291 6.91 2.17 11.73
CA ILE A 291 5.93 1.99 10.66
C ILE A 291 5.80 0.53 10.22
N LEU A 292 6.93 -0.18 10.08
CA LEU A 292 6.95 -1.50 9.47
C LEU A 292 6.07 -2.53 10.23
N PRO A 293 6.07 -2.60 11.58
CA PRO A 293 5.23 -3.55 12.30
C PRO A 293 3.72 -3.35 12.02
N GLU A 294 3.27 -2.10 11.92
CA GLU A 294 1.87 -1.79 11.64
C GLU A 294 1.50 -2.14 10.20
N TYR A 295 2.40 -1.83 9.25
CA TYR A 295 2.21 -2.19 7.85
C TYR A 295 2.13 -3.71 7.66
N LEU A 296 2.95 -4.49 8.38
CA LEU A 296 2.91 -5.97 8.31
C LEU A 296 1.61 -6.59 8.85
N LYS A 297 0.82 -5.85 9.65
CA LYS A 297 -0.44 -6.35 10.20
C LYS A 297 -1.61 -6.15 9.24
N HIS A 298 -1.61 -5.07 8.48
CA HIS A 298 -2.76 -4.64 7.69
C HIS A 298 -2.50 -4.55 6.18
N HIS A 299 -1.24 -4.51 5.76
CA HIS A 299 -0.79 -4.30 4.37
C HIS A 299 -1.43 -3.10 3.67
N ASP A 300 -1.87 -2.11 4.47
CA ASP A 300 -2.53 -0.91 3.98
C ASP A 300 -1.52 0.23 3.81
N ILE A 301 -1.19 0.56 2.56
CA ILE A 301 -0.28 1.68 2.28
C ILE A 301 -0.86 3.02 2.76
N ARG A 302 -2.18 3.17 2.83
CA ARG A 302 -2.81 4.43 3.24
C ARG A 302 -2.35 4.86 4.62
N GLU A 303 -2.11 3.91 5.53
CA GLU A 303 -1.62 4.22 6.87
C GLU A 303 -0.21 4.82 6.86
N ILE A 304 0.68 4.30 6.00
CA ILE A 304 2.02 4.87 5.82
C ILE A 304 1.90 6.30 5.25
N ILE A 305 1.09 6.48 4.21
CA ILE A 305 0.91 7.77 3.55
C ILE A 305 0.31 8.80 4.51
N LYS A 306 -0.67 8.42 5.34
CA LYS A 306 -1.25 9.29 6.36
C LYS A 306 -0.20 9.73 7.38
N GLN A 307 0.61 8.80 7.88
CA GLN A 307 1.64 9.10 8.87
C GLN A 307 2.68 10.09 8.34
N ILE A 308 3.01 10.05 7.04
CA ILE A 308 3.93 10.98 6.40
C ILE A 308 3.26 12.31 6.09
N SER A 309 2.11 12.29 5.40
CA SER A 309 1.47 13.48 4.80
C SER A 309 0.88 14.44 5.83
N VAL A 310 0.68 13.97 7.06
CA VAL A 310 0.21 14.77 8.20
C VAL A 310 1.34 15.55 8.89
N THR A 311 2.61 15.26 8.61
CA THR A 311 3.74 15.87 9.33
C THR A 311 4.02 17.32 8.92
N ASP A 312 4.71 18.06 9.77
CA ASP A 312 5.16 19.43 9.45
C ASP A 312 6.30 19.42 8.43
N GLU A 313 7.08 18.33 8.40
CA GLU A 313 8.09 18.09 7.37
C GLU A 313 7.47 18.02 5.97
N TYR A 314 6.44 17.18 5.82
CA TYR A 314 5.71 17.10 4.56
C TYR A 314 5.05 18.43 4.19
N ALA A 315 4.45 19.11 5.16
CA ALA A 315 3.78 20.39 4.92
C ALA A 315 4.73 21.57 4.61
N GLY A 316 6.04 21.43 4.85
CA GLY A 316 6.99 22.54 4.70
C GLY A 316 6.75 23.68 5.70
N PHE A 317 6.22 23.34 6.88
CA PHE A 317 5.92 24.32 7.93
C PHE A 317 7.12 24.66 8.80
N LYS A 318 8.21 23.89 8.69
CA LYS A 318 9.52 24.18 9.28
C LYS A 318 10.11 25.49 8.77
#